data_AF-A0A9P7BVK4-F1
#
_entry.id   AF-A0A9P7BVK4-F1
#
_cell.length_a   1.000
_cell.length_b   1.000
_cell.length_c   1.000
_cell.angle_alpha   90.00
_cell.angle_beta   90.00
_cell.angle_gamma   90.00
#
_symmetry.space_group_name_H-M   'P 1'
#
loop_
_entity.id
_entity.type
_entity.pdbx_description
1 polymer ?
#
loop_
_entity_poly.entity_id
_entity_poly.type
_entity_poly.pdbx_seq_one_letter_code
_entity_poly.pdbx_strand_id
1 'polypeptide(L)'
;MNQEDSNDARLERILRNAQRNKIELFDGKNSPQNISIYGFLLGIVCGGGFIFSFYGSIPQLGLFLSALTIFHFMEYLSTALFNPHTLTLDSYLINHGRQYHAAHTAAFIEFFIEYYFFPRWKTFNYISYLVDHKEKDHVLVTHGIYKIMRHPSYFGFFWWALGAQLLLLNPVCFVGFILVLQKFFSDRITYEEHTLQRFFGQEWIEYKAKTPTWMPFI
;
A
#
# COMPACT_ATOMS: atom_id res chain seq x y z
N MET A 1 -50.78 21.77 -43.09
CA MET A 1 -49.43 21.59 -42.49
C MET A 1 -48.72 20.58 -43.38
N ASN A 2 -47.65 21.00 -44.07
CA ASN A 2 -47.00 20.19 -45.10
C ASN A 2 -46.25 19.01 -44.46
N GLN A 3 -46.13 17.91 -45.19
CA GLN A 3 -45.46 16.68 -44.72
C GLN A 3 -43.96 16.91 -44.44
N GLU A 4 -43.38 17.92 -45.07
CA GLU A 4 -42.02 18.42 -44.83
C GLU A 4 -41.87 19.06 -43.44
N ASP A 5 -42.77 19.98 -43.04
CA ASP A 5 -42.78 20.59 -41.70
C ASP A 5 -42.93 19.54 -40.58
N SER A 6 -43.72 18.49 -40.82
CA SER A 6 -43.90 17.41 -39.85
C SER A 6 -42.65 16.53 -39.71
N ASN A 7 -41.89 16.35 -40.78
CA ASN A 7 -40.64 15.59 -40.77
C ASN A 7 -39.50 16.37 -40.11
N ASP A 8 -39.42 17.67 -40.37
CA ASP A 8 -38.45 18.57 -39.72
C ASP A 8 -38.70 18.70 -38.22
N ALA A 9 -39.96 18.87 -37.80
CA ALA A 9 -40.31 18.90 -36.38
C ALA A 9 -39.96 17.58 -35.66
N ARG A 10 -40.08 16.44 -36.35
CA ARG A 10 -39.69 15.13 -35.84
C ARG A 10 -38.17 14.99 -35.78
N LEU A 11 -37.45 15.45 -36.81
CA LEU A 11 -35.99 15.44 -36.85
C LEU A 11 -35.40 16.33 -35.75
N GLU A 12 -35.91 17.54 -35.55
CA GLU A 12 -35.49 18.41 -34.45
C GLU A 12 -35.75 17.80 -33.07
N ARG A 13 -36.84 17.05 -32.89
CA ARG A 13 -37.09 16.32 -31.63
C ARG A 13 -36.07 15.20 -31.43
N ILE A 14 -35.73 14.46 -32.49
CA ILE A 14 -34.71 13.41 -32.45
C ILE A 14 -33.34 14.01 -32.12
N LEU A 15 -32.95 15.10 -32.78
CA LEU A 15 -31.68 15.79 -32.54
C LEU A 15 -31.61 16.40 -31.14
N ARG A 16 -32.70 17.02 -30.65
CA ARG A 16 -32.78 17.51 -29.26
C ARG A 16 -32.68 16.39 -28.24
N ASN A 17 -33.36 15.25 -28.47
CA ASN A 17 -33.25 14.09 -27.58
C ASN A 17 -31.85 13.45 -27.65
N ALA A 18 -31.23 13.42 -28.82
CA ALA A 18 -29.85 12.93 -28.99
C ALA A 18 -28.83 13.85 -28.29
N GLN A 19 -29.02 15.17 -28.35
CA GLN A 19 -28.21 16.13 -27.59
C GLN A 19 -28.45 16.03 -26.08
N ARG A 20 -29.70 15.84 -25.64
CA ARG A 20 -30.07 15.69 -24.22
C ARG A 20 -29.52 14.41 -23.59
N ASN A 21 -29.32 13.36 -24.41
CA ASN A 21 -28.73 12.09 -24.01
C ASN A 21 -27.22 12.02 -24.25
N LYS A 22 -26.58 13.13 -24.66
CA LYS A 22 -25.14 13.14 -24.84
C LYS A 22 -24.49 13.00 -23.45
N ILE A 23 -23.83 11.86 -23.24
CA ILE A 23 -23.11 11.59 -22.01
C ILE A 23 -21.84 12.44 -22.04
N GLU A 24 -21.86 13.54 -21.30
CA GLU A 24 -20.68 14.39 -21.09
C GLU A 24 -19.85 13.78 -19.96
N LEU A 25 -18.61 13.41 -20.27
CA LEU A 25 -17.61 12.91 -19.32
C LEU A 25 -16.52 13.96 -19.14
N PHE A 26 -16.02 14.12 -17.92
CA PHE A 26 -14.93 15.05 -17.58
C PHE A 26 -15.24 16.53 -17.80
N ASP A 27 -16.53 16.90 -17.87
CA ASP A 27 -16.96 18.30 -17.98
C ASP A 27 -16.94 19.05 -16.63
N GLY A 28 -16.51 18.37 -15.55
CA GLY A 28 -16.42 18.92 -14.20
C GLY A 28 -17.76 19.05 -13.47
N LYS A 29 -18.88 18.70 -14.11
CA LYS A 29 -20.20 18.81 -13.46
C LYS A 29 -20.42 17.67 -12.48
N ASN A 30 -21.17 17.95 -11.41
CA ASN A 30 -21.59 16.94 -10.43
C ASN A 30 -22.71 16.04 -11.00
N SER A 31 -22.34 15.14 -11.91
CA SER A 31 -23.24 14.17 -12.54
C SER A 31 -22.92 12.75 -12.05
N PRO A 32 -23.90 11.82 -11.97
CA PRO A 32 -23.64 10.42 -11.61
C PRO A 32 -22.57 9.77 -12.49
N GLN A 33 -22.51 10.13 -13.78
CA GLN A 33 -21.54 9.60 -14.73
C GLN A 33 -20.12 10.09 -14.40
N ASN A 34 -19.96 11.38 -14.08
CA ASN A 34 -18.66 11.91 -13.66
C ASN A 34 -18.23 11.36 -12.30
N ILE A 35 -19.13 11.26 -11.33
CA ILE A 35 -18.82 10.66 -10.03
C ILE A 35 -18.32 9.21 -10.24
N SER A 36 -19.03 8.45 -11.07
CA SER A 36 -18.69 7.06 -11.36
C SER A 36 -17.34 6.91 -12.07
N ILE A 37 -17.06 7.75 -13.08
CA ILE A 37 -15.78 7.66 -13.82
C ILE A 37 -14.60 8.07 -12.94
N TYR A 38 -14.75 9.07 -12.06
CA TYR A 38 -13.71 9.46 -11.11
C TYR A 38 -13.43 8.36 -10.09
N GLY A 39 -14.48 7.78 -9.48
CA GLY A 39 -14.34 6.64 -8.58
C GLY A 39 -13.71 5.42 -9.26
N PHE A 40 -14.10 5.13 -10.50
CA PHE A 40 -13.54 4.04 -11.29
C PHE A 40 -12.04 4.23 -11.59
N LEU A 41 -11.64 5.44 -12.02
CA LEU A 41 -10.24 5.77 -12.29
C LEU A 41 -9.38 5.71 -11.02
N LEU A 42 -9.87 6.25 -9.90
CA LEU A 42 -9.20 6.11 -8.60
C LEU A 42 -9.05 4.62 -8.22
N GLY A 43 -10.07 3.81 -8.47
CA GLY A 43 -10.04 2.35 -8.26
C GLY A 43 -8.98 1.64 -9.12
N ILE A 44 -8.87 1.99 -10.41
CA ILE A 44 -7.82 1.45 -11.30
C ILE A 44 -6.43 1.79 -10.77
N VAL A 45 -6.19 3.07 -10.42
CA VAL A 45 -4.88 3.50 -9.93
C VAL A 45 -4.58 2.86 -8.56
N CYS A 46 -5.58 2.73 -7.69
CA CYS A 46 -5.44 2.04 -6.41
C CYS A 46 -5.05 0.57 -6.59
N GLY A 47 -5.81 -0.18 -7.39
CA GLY A 47 -5.57 -1.60 -7.63
C GLY A 47 -4.26 -1.85 -8.38
N GLY A 48 -3.97 -1.03 -9.39
CA GLY A 48 -2.71 -1.07 -10.14
C GLY A 48 -1.51 -0.76 -9.26
N GLY A 49 -1.59 0.30 -8.44
CA GLY A 49 -0.56 0.64 -7.45
C GLY A 49 -0.33 -0.47 -6.43
N PHE A 50 -1.42 -1.12 -5.98
CA PHE A 50 -1.33 -2.20 -5.01
C PHE A 50 -0.65 -3.43 -5.62
N ILE A 51 -1.04 -3.85 -6.83
CA ILE A 51 -0.36 -4.93 -7.56
C ILE A 51 1.10 -4.58 -7.82
N PHE A 52 1.38 -3.35 -8.27
CA PHE A 52 2.74 -2.87 -8.49
C PHE A 52 3.59 -2.90 -7.21
N SER A 53 2.97 -2.78 -6.02
CA SER A 53 3.70 -2.91 -4.75
C SER A 53 4.24 -4.32 -4.45
N PHE A 54 3.72 -5.36 -5.09
CA PHE A 54 4.21 -6.73 -4.92
C PHE A 54 5.16 -7.18 -6.03
N TYR A 55 5.00 -6.64 -7.24
CA TYR A 55 5.70 -7.12 -8.43
C TYR A 55 6.63 -6.07 -9.06
N GLY A 56 6.49 -4.79 -8.70
CA GLY A 56 7.30 -3.70 -9.22
C GLY A 56 8.65 -3.58 -8.51
N SER A 57 9.65 -3.04 -9.22
CA SER A 57 10.98 -2.77 -8.66
C SER A 57 10.98 -1.65 -7.60
N ILE A 58 9.87 -0.91 -7.47
CA ILE A 58 9.73 0.26 -6.61
C ILE A 58 8.38 0.17 -5.85
N PRO A 59 8.25 -0.76 -4.89
CA PRO A 59 6.96 -1.06 -4.28
C PRO A 59 6.35 0.12 -3.51
N GLN A 60 7.18 1.05 -3.03
CA GLN A 60 6.80 2.26 -2.29
C GLN A 60 5.97 3.21 -3.14
N LEU A 61 6.33 3.35 -4.41
CA LEU A 61 5.58 4.16 -5.36
C LEU A 61 4.17 3.58 -5.55
N GLY A 62 4.07 2.25 -5.64
CA GLY A 62 2.80 1.54 -5.71
C GLY A 62 1.92 1.80 -4.48
N LEU A 63 2.48 1.61 -3.27
CA LEU A 63 1.77 1.85 -2.01
C LEU A 63 1.36 3.32 -1.84
N PHE A 64 2.22 4.27 -2.22
CA PHE A 64 1.92 5.70 -2.17
C PHE A 64 0.73 6.05 -3.08
N LEU A 65 0.74 5.58 -4.32
CA LEU A 65 -0.37 5.80 -5.26
C LEU A 65 -1.67 5.17 -4.77
N SER A 66 -1.62 3.97 -4.18
CA SER A 66 -2.79 3.34 -3.56
C SER A 66 -3.30 4.14 -2.36
N ALA A 67 -2.43 4.59 -1.47
CA ALA A 67 -2.84 5.39 -0.31
C ALA A 67 -3.45 6.75 -0.72
N LEU A 68 -2.86 7.42 -1.71
CA LEU A 68 -3.34 8.70 -2.24
C LEU A 68 -4.74 8.56 -2.85
N THR A 69 -4.95 7.51 -3.66
CA THR A 69 -6.26 7.26 -4.30
C THR A 69 -7.34 6.83 -3.30
N ILE A 70 -6.98 6.05 -2.29
CA ILE A 70 -7.87 5.72 -1.16
C ILE A 70 -8.25 6.98 -0.39
N PHE A 71 -7.31 7.88 -0.11
CA PHE A 71 -7.58 9.14 0.59
C PHE A 71 -8.63 9.98 -0.16
N HIS A 72 -8.43 10.22 -1.47
CA HIS A 72 -9.39 10.98 -2.29
C HIS A 72 -10.77 10.32 -2.38
N PHE A 73 -10.81 8.99 -2.47
CA PHE A 73 -12.07 8.27 -2.47
C PHE A 73 -12.77 8.35 -1.11
N MET A 74 -12.03 8.22 0.00
CA MET A 74 -12.57 8.29 1.36
C MET A 74 -13.09 9.67 1.71
N GLU A 75 -12.46 10.74 1.24
CA GLU A 75 -12.99 12.11 1.40
C GLU A 75 -14.34 12.30 0.69
N TYR A 76 -14.47 11.78 -0.52
CA TYR A 76 -15.76 11.79 -1.21
C TYR A 76 -16.80 10.93 -0.48
N LEU A 77 -16.42 9.70 -0.08
CA LEU A 77 -17.31 8.77 0.59
C LEU A 77 -17.76 9.29 1.96
N SER A 78 -16.85 9.87 2.75
CA SER A 78 -17.17 10.45 4.05
C SER A 78 -18.13 11.64 3.88
N THR A 79 -17.89 12.50 2.90
CA THR A 79 -18.80 13.60 2.56
C THR A 79 -20.17 13.07 2.13
N ALA A 80 -20.22 12.01 1.32
CA ALA A 80 -21.47 11.40 0.88
C ALA A 80 -22.26 10.78 2.03
N LEU A 81 -21.59 10.17 3.01
CA LEU A 81 -22.21 9.52 4.16
C LEU A 81 -22.69 10.51 5.22
N PHE A 82 -21.91 11.55 5.50
CA PHE A 82 -22.13 12.42 6.66
C PHE A 82 -22.60 13.83 6.29
N ASN A 83 -22.31 14.32 5.08
CA ASN A 83 -22.67 15.67 4.61
C ASN A 83 -23.20 15.68 3.16
N PRO A 84 -24.24 14.88 2.83
CA PRO A 84 -24.69 14.69 1.44
C PRO A 84 -25.21 15.97 0.79
N HIS A 85 -25.70 16.93 1.57
CA HIS A 85 -26.22 18.20 1.06
C HIS A 85 -25.15 19.12 0.44
N THR A 86 -23.87 18.89 0.76
CA THR A 86 -22.73 19.65 0.22
C THR A 86 -21.89 18.84 -0.77
N LEU A 87 -22.33 17.61 -1.10
CA LEU A 87 -21.57 16.68 -1.93
C LEU A 87 -21.47 17.19 -3.37
N THR A 88 -20.24 17.39 -3.83
CA THR A 88 -19.93 17.82 -5.21
C THR A 88 -18.80 16.99 -5.78
N LEU A 89 -18.52 17.13 -7.08
CA LEU A 89 -17.39 16.46 -7.71
C LEU A 89 -16.05 16.90 -7.09
N ASP A 90 -15.97 18.14 -6.61
CA ASP A 90 -14.80 18.70 -5.93
C ASP A 90 -14.56 18.06 -4.56
N SER A 91 -15.54 17.35 -3.98
CA SER A 91 -15.38 16.60 -2.72
C SER A 91 -14.40 15.41 -2.85
N TYR A 92 -14.06 14.98 -4.08
CA TYR A 92 -12.92 14.07 -4.30
C TYR A 92 -11.58 14.75 -3.99
N LEU A 93 -11.57 16.08 -3.91
CA LEU A 93 -10.41 16.84 -3.48
C LEU A 93 -9.17 16.64 -4.37
N ILE A 94 -9.37 16.27 -5.64
CA ILE A 94 -8.29 16.07 -6.61
C ILE A 94 -7.65 17.41 -7.02
N ASN A 95 -8.41 18.51 -6.95
CA ASN A 95 -8.00 19.81 -7.49
C ASN A 95 -7.82 20.87 -6.39
N HIS A 96 -6.86 20.65 -5.48
CA HIS A 96 -6.55 21.53 -4.34
C HIS A 96 -5.67 22.74 -4.71
N GLY A 97 -5.94 23.38 -5.84
CA GLY A 97 -5.21 24.57 -6.29
C GLY A 97 -3.77 24.31 -6.75
N ARG A 98 -3.13 25.36 -7.27
CA ARG A 98 -1.81 25.26 -7.93
C ARG A 98 -0.68 24.82 -6.97
N GLN A 99 -0.78 25.18 -5.70
CA GLN A 99 0.24 24.90 -4.69
C GLN A 99 0.29 23.41 -4.33
N TYR A 100 -0.88 22.76 -4.21
CA TYR A 100 -0.98 21.33 -3.95
C TYR A 100 -0.37 20.51 -5.10
N HIS A 101 -0.71 20.86 -6.33
CA HIS A 101 -0.15 20.23 -7.53
C HIS A 101 1.36 20.46 -7.65
N ALA A 102 1.83 21.67 -7.31
CA ALA A 102 3.26 21.97 -7.27
C ALA A 102 3.99 21.13 -6.21
N ALA A 103 3.41 20.95 -5.02
CA ALA A 103 4.01 20.14 -3.96
C ALA A 103 4.10 18.65 -4.35
N HIS A 104 3.03 18.08 -4.93
CA HIS A 104 3.07 16.71 -5.43
C HIS A 104 4.07 16.54 -6.57
N THR A 105 4.08 17.48 -7.52
CA THR A 105 5.04 17.46 -8.66
C THR A 105 6.48 17.54 -8.16
N ALA A 106 6.77 18.43 -7.19
CA ALA A 106 8.08 18.53 -6.57
C ALA A 106 8.47 17.22 -5.87
N ALA A 107 7.56 16.60 -5.11
CA ALA A 107 7.81 15.32 -4.44
C ALA A 107 8.09 14.18 -5.44
N PHE A 108 7.38 14.13 -6.58
CA PHE A 108 7.68 13.17 -7.64
C PHE A 108 9.04 13.43 -8.30
N ILE A 109 9.38 14.69 -8.58
CA ILE A 109 10.69 15.06 -9.15
C ILE A 109 11.82 14.64 -8.20
N GLU A 110 11.71 14.99 -6.93
CA GLU A 110 12.65 14.59 -5.88
C GLU A 110 12.78 13.06 -5.83
N PHE A 111 11.66 12.34 -5.80
CA PHE A 111 11.64 10.89 -5.79
C PHE A 111 12.41 10.26 -6.96
N PHE A 112 12.18 10.74 -8.19
CA PHE A 112 12.85 10.20 -9.38
C PHE A 112 14.33 10.58 -9.46
N ILE A 113 14.69 11.81 -9.04
CA ILE A 113 16.10 12.23 -8.93
C ILE A 113 16.83 11.32 -7.94
N GLU A 114 16.27 11.14 -6.75
CA GLU A 114 16.87 10.28 -5.73
C GLU A 114 16.90 8.81 -6.16
N TYR A 115 15.87 8.32 -6.84
CA TYR A 115 15.89 6.97 -7.39
C TYR A 115 16.98 6.77 -8.45
N TYR A 116 17.26 7.78 -9.29
CA TYR A 116 18.29 7.69 -10.34
C TYR A 116 19.71 7.79 -9.77
N PHE A 117 19.97 8.76 -8.89
CA PHE A 117 21.31 9.00 -8.35
C PHE A 117 21.62 8.16 -7.10
N PHE A 118 20.62 7.91 -6.26
CA PHE A 118 20.73 7.23 -4.97
C PHE A 118 19.69 6.11 -4.83
N PRO A 119 19.61 5.14 -5.78
CA PRO A 119 18.59 4.10 -5.79
C PRO A 119 18.52 3.32 -4.47
N ARG A 120 19.67 3.16 -3.79
CA ARG A 120 19.78 2.50 -2.48
C ARG A 120 18.91 3.13 -1.39
N TRP A 121 18.65 4.44 -1.44
CA TRP A 121 17.80 5.13 -0.46
C TRP A 121 16.31 4.87 -0.69
N LYS A 122 15.94 4.54 -1.94
CA LYS A 122 14.54 4.28 -2.35
C LYS A 122 14.20 2.80 -2.48
N THR A 123 15.20 1.92 -2.57
CA THR A 123 15.02 0.50 -2.25
C THR A 123 14.81 0.34 -0.74
N PHE A 124 13.57 0.47 -0.28
CA PHE A 124 13.22 -0.13 1.01
C PHE A 124 13.36 -1.64 0.82
N ASN A 125 14.36 -2.25 1.44
CA ASN A 125 14.34 -3.70 1.68
C ASN A 125 13.33 -4.06 2.81
N TYR A 126 12.28 -3.24 2.97
CA TYR A 126 11.23 -3.15 4.00
C TYR A 126 11.73 -2.64 5.39
N ILE A 127 11.84 -1.31 5.56
CA ILE A 127 12.19 -0.53 6.80
C ILE A 127 13.55 -0.82 7.47
N SER A 128 14.15 -1.99 7.28
CA SER A 128 15.51 -2.28 7.72
C SER A 128 16.22 -2.87 6.52
N TYR A 129 17.15 -2.11 5.94
CA TYR A 129 18.26 -2.77 5.29
C TYR A 129 18.86 -3.68 6.37
N LEU A 130 18.65 -4.99 6.24
CA LEU A 130 19.43 -5.98 6.97
C LEU A 130 20.87 -5.60 6.69
N VAL A 131 21.51 -5.04 7.72
CA VAL A 131 22.86 -4.52 7.69
C VAL A 131 23.77 -5.71 7.39
N ASP A 132 24.00 -5.98 6.10
CA ASP A 132 24.91 -7.03 5.64
C ASP A 132 26.38 -6.59 5.75
N HIS A 133 26.65 -5.45 6.38
CA HIS A 133 27.99 -5.06 6.77
C HIS A 133 28.08 -5.09 8.29
N LYS A 134 29.09 -5.74 8.86
CA LYS A 134 29.30 -5.66 10.29
C LYS A 134 29.72 -4.23 10.64
N GLU A 135 28.90 -3.51 11.40
CA GLU A 135 29.30 -2.24 11.99
C GLU A 135 30.49 -2.43 12.92
N LYS A 136 31.36 -1.42 13.03
CA LYS A 136 32.63 -1.54 13.80
C LYS A 136 32.39 -1.93 15.27
N ASP A 137 31.28 -1.49 15.83
CA ASP A 137 30.89 -1.74 17.22
C ASP A 137 29.84 -2.87 17.36
N HIS A 138 29.61 -3.65 16.30
CA HIS A 138 28.64 -4.75 16.35
C HIS A 138 29.20 -5.94 17.14
N VAL A 139 28.62 -6.18 18.31
CA VAL A 139 28.97 -7.26 19.23
C VAL A 139 27.88 -8.33 19.29
N LEU A 140 28.28 -9.58 19.53
CA LEU A 140 27.34 -10.67 19.72
C LEU A 140 26.75 -10.63 21.14
N VAL A 141 25.44 -10.47 21.25
CA VAL A 141 24.73 -10.45 22.54
C VAL A 141 24.20 -11.83 22.88
N THR A 142 24.69 -12.42 23.98
CA THR A 142 24.34 -13.79 24.42
C THR A 142 23.81 -13.88 25.85
N HIS A 143 23.61 -12.73 26.52
CA HIS A 143 23.17 -12.65 27.91
C HIS A 143 21.72 -12.17 28.03
N GLY A 144 21.15 -12.26 29.25
CA GLY A 144 19.75 -11.89 29.49
C GLY A 144 18.78 -12.82 28.76
N ILE A 145 17.77 -12.27 28.11
CA ILE A 145 16.76 -13.05 27.36
C ILE A 145 17.37 -13.85 26.20
N TYR A 146 18.46 -13.35 25.61
CA TYR A 146 19.21 -14.03 24.55
C TYR A 146 19.87 -15.31 25.04
N LYS A 147 20.09 -15.50 26.35
CA LYS A 147 20.57 -16.79 26.88
C LYS A 147 19.53 -17.91 26.72
N ILE A 148 18.24 -17.55 26.73
CA ILE A 148 17.11 -18.48 26.71
C ILE A 148 16.68 -18.80 25.28
N MET A 149 16.63 -17.77 24.42
CA MET A 149 16.21 -17.90 23.02
C MET A 149 16.97 -16.94 22.10
N ARG A 150 17.29 -17.38 20.87
CA ARG A 150 18.11 -16.58 19.94
C ARG A 150 17.39 -15.37 19.36
N HIS A 151 16.07 -15.47 19.16
CA HIS A 151 15.24 -14.48 18.47
C HIS A 151 14.04 -14.03 19.33
N PRO A 152 14.26 -13.42 20.51
CA PRO A 152 13.19 -13.11 21.47
C PRO A 152 12.16 -12.11 20.94
N SER A 153 12.60 -11.15 20.11
CA SER A 153 11.70 -10.21 19.45
C SER A 153 10.77 -10.90 18.45
N TYR A 154 11.29 -11.87 17.70
CA TYR A 154 10.50 -12.63 16.71
C TYR A 154 9.49 -13.52 17.40
N PHE A 155 9.91 -14.22 18.45
CA PHE A 155 9.01 -15.00 19.30
C PHE A 155 7.89 -14.14 19.88
N GLY A 156 8.23 -12.97 20.43
CA GLY A 156 7.24 -12.02 20.98
C GLY A 156 6.25 -11.52 19.93
N PHE A 157 6.75 -11.11 18.75
CA PHE A 157 5.89 -10.64 17.67
C PHE A 157 4.96 -11.74 17.14
N PHE A 158 5.47 -12.96 16.97
CA PHE A 158 4.69 -14.10 16.51
C PHE A 158 3.47 -14.33 17.39
N TRP A 159 3.68 -14.43 18.71
CA TRP A 159 2.59 -14.68 19.65
C TRP A 159 1.68 -13.48 19.86
N TRP A 160 2.23 -12.25 19.83
CA TRP A 160 1.41 -11.04 19.87
C TRP A 160 0.44 -10.98 18.68
N ALA A 161 0.93 -11.23 17.46
CA ALA A 161 0.12 -11.17 16.25
C ALA A 161 -0.97 -12.26 16.23
N LEU A 162 -0.68 -13.47 16.71
CA LEU A 162 -1.68 -14.52 16.89
C LEU A 162 -2.69 -14.19 18.01
N GLY A 163 -2.21 -13.65 19.12
CA GLY A 163 -3.04 -13.21 20.23
C GLY A 163 -4.05 -12.13 19.81
N ALA A 164 -3.66 -11.21 18.93
CA ALA A 164 -4.56 -10.22 18.37
C ALA A 164 -5.71 -10.87 17.56
N GLN A 165 -5.41 -11.88 16.74
CA GLN A 165 -6.45 -12.61 16.00
C GLN A 165 -7.36 -13.44 16.91
N LEU A 166 -6.81 -13.98 17.99
CA LEU A 166 -7.57 -14.73 19.00
C LEU A 166 -8.51 -13.82 19.80
N LEU A 167 -8.04 -12.64 20.21
CA LEU A 167 -8.85 -11.64 20.92
C LEU A 167 -10.04 -11.16 20.09
N LEU A 168 -9.86 -11.03 18.77
CA LEU A 168 -10.92 -10.66 17.83
C LEU A 168 -11.79 -11.85 17.40
N LEU A 169 -11.50 -13.06 17.88
CA LEU A 169 -12.21 -14.30 17.54
C LEU A 169 -12.30 -14.52 16.01
N ASN A 170 -11.22 -14.26 15.29
CA ASN A 170 -11.13 -14.43 13.83
C ASN A 170 -10.45 -15.77 13.46
N PRO A 171 -11.15 -16.92 13.41
CA PRO A 171 -10.50 -18.23 13.22
C PRO A 171 -9.80 -18.38 11.87
N VAL A 172 -10.36 -17.81 10.79
CA VAL A 172 -9.75 -17.86 9.44
C VAL A 172 -8.47 -17.02 9.41
N CYS A 173 -8.52 -15.80 9.94
CA CYS A 173 -7.35 -14.93 10.02
C CYS A 173 -6.28 -15.51 10.96
N PHE A 174 -6.68 -16.14 12.06
CA PHE A 174 -5.77 -16.80 12.99
C PHE A 174 -4.94 -17.88 12.29
N VAL A 175 -5.58 -18.79 11.55
CA VAL A 175 -4.87 -19.83 10.77
C VAL A 175 -4.03 -19.21 9.66
N GLY A 176 -4.56 -18.22 8.94
CA GLY A 176 -3.81 -17.50 7.90
C GLY A 176 -2.55 -16.85 8.46
N PHE A 177 -2.64 -16.20 9.64
CA PHE A 177 -1.51 -15.57 10.31
C PHE A 177 -0.48 -16.60 10.77
N ILE A 178 -0.89 -17.77 11.28
CA ILE A 178 0.06 -18.85 11.60
C ILE A 178 0.91 -19.18 10.37
N LEU A 179 0.27 -19.45 9.22
CA LEU A 179 0.99 -19.87 8.01
C LEU A 179 1.93 -18.78 7.47
N VAL A 180 1.44 -17.54 7.41
CA VAL A 180 2.21 -16.40 6.90
C VAL A 180 3.38 -16.07 7.83
N LEU A 181 3.15 -15.96 9.13
CA LEU A 181 4.20 -15.63 10.10
C LEU A 181 5.22 -16.75 10.20
N GLN A 182 4.79 -18.01 10.15
CA GLN A 182 5.68 -19.16 10.17
C GLN A 182 6.65 -19.12 8.99
N LYS A 183 6.12 -18.91 7.77
CA LYS A 183 6.94 -18.78 6.56
C LYS A 183 7.89 -17.58 6.68
N PHE A 184 7.37 -16.41 7.03
CA PHE A 184 8.13 -15.17 7.12
C PHE A 184 9.30 -15.27 8.10
N PHE A 185 9.06 -15.75 9.33
CA PHE A 185 10.12 -15.86 10.33
C PHE A 185 11.09 -16.99 10.03
N SER A 186 10.66 -18.09 9.41
CA SER A 186 11.58 -19.16 8.97
C SER A 186 12.59 -18.64 7.94
N ASP A 187 12.09 -17.95 6.91
CA ASP A 187 12.94 -17.38 5.86
C ASP A 187 13.88 -16.31 6.45
N ARG A 188 13.35 -15.44 7.32
CA ARG A 188 14.12 -14.35 7.94
C ARG A 188 15.18 -14.83 8.93
N ILE A 189 14.83 -15.76 9.83
CA ILE A 189 15.77 -16.35 10.80
C ILE A 189 16.90 -17.05 10.04
N THR A 190 16.59 -17.84 9.02
CA THR A 190 17.60 -18.55 8.24
C THR A 190 18.62 -17.59 7.62
N TYR A 191 18.13 -16.50 7.02
CA TYR A 191 18.99 -15.47 6.44
C TYR A 191 19.84 -14.74 7.49
N GLU A 192 19.22 -14.35 8.61
CA GLU A 192 19.89 -13.62 9.67
C GLU A 192 20.98 -14.46 10.34
N GLU A 193 20.69 -15.73 10.63
CA GLU A 193 21.68 -16.62 11.23
C GLU A 193 22.87 -16.91 10.30
N HIS A 194 22.64 -16.95 8.98
CA HIS A 194 23.73 -17.03 8.00
C HIS A 194 24.62 -15.77 8.06
N THR A 195 24.00 -14.59 8.17
CA THR A 195 24.71 -13.32 8.30
C THR A 195 25.48 -13.22 9.62
N LEU A 196 24.88 -13.64 10.74
CA LEU A 196 25.53 -13.69 12.05
C LEU A 196 26.71 -14.67 12.07
N GLN A 197 26.58 -15.82 11.42
CA GLN A 197 27.69 -16.75 11.24
C GLN A 197 28.84 -16.11 10.45
N ARG A 198 28.53 -15.32 9.40
CA ARG A 198 29.54 -14.57 8.64
C ARG A 198 30.26 -13.51 9.49
N PHE A 199 29.55 -12.87 10.43
CA PHE A 199 30.07 -11.78 11.24
C PHE A 199 30.85 -12.20 12.48
N PHE A 200 30.46 -13.31 13.10
CA PHE A 200 30.98 -13.75 14.40
C PHE A 200 31.61 -15.15 14.36
N GLY A 201 31.49 -15.87 13.23
CA GLY A 201 32.16 -17.15 13.01
C GLY A 201 31.87 -18.16 14.12
N GLN A 202 32.94 -18.59 14.80
CA GLN A 202 32.89 -19.64 15.81
C GLN A 202 32.06 -19.26 17.04
N GLU A 203 32.09 -17.99 17.47
CA GLU A 203 31.30 -17.53 18.62
C GLU A 203 29.80 -17.71 18.41
N TRP A 204 29.33 -17.46 17.17
CA TRP A 204 27.95 -17.68 16.79
C TRP A 204 27.59 -19.17 16.78
N ILE A 205 28.48 -20.04 16.26
CA ILE A 205 28.25 -21.48 16.20
C ILE A 205 28.09 -22.06 17.61
N GLU A 206 28.95 -21.66 18.54
CA GLU A 206 28.89 -22.11 19.93
C GLU A 206 27.64 -21.61 20.66
N TYR A 207 27.23 -20.37 20.40
CA TYR A 207 26.00 -19.81 20.94
C TYR A 207 24.76 -20.52 20.36
N LYS A 208 24.73 -20.73 19.03
CA LYS A 208 23.64 -21.42 18.34
C LYS A 208 23.43 -22.85 18.83
N ALA A 209 24.50 -23.55 19.19
CA ALA A 209 24.43 -24.90 19.74
C ALA A 209 23.80 -24.97 21.15
N LYS A 210 23.92 -23.90 21.94
CA LYS A 210 23.48 -23.87 23.35
C LYS A 210 22.08 -23.28 23.52
N THR A 211 21.66 -22.41 22.61
CA THR A 211 20.42 -21.61 22.77
C THR A 211 19.50 -21.86 21.57
N PRO A 212 18.28 -22.39 21.74
CA PRO A 212 17.33 -22.63 20.65
C PRO A 212 16.58 -21.36 20.18
N THR A 213 15.81 -21.45 19.08
CA THR A 213 14.92 -20.38 18.58
C THR A 213 13.60 -20.29 19.36
N TRP A 214 13.07 -21.44 19.81
CA TRP A 214 11.71 -21.65 20.34
C TRP A 214 10.56 -21.41 19.34
N MET A 215 10.86 -21.07 18.10
CA MET A 215 9.85 -20.95 17.07
C MET A 215 9.43 -22.37 16.62
N PRO A 216 8.13 -22.63 16.39
CA PRO A 216 7.69 -23.92 15.89
C PRO A 216 8.43 -24.25 14.59
N PHE A 217 8.90 -25.49 14.41
CA PHE A 217 9.48 -25.96 13.13
C PHE A 217 10.71 -25.18 12.59
N ILE A 218 11.48 -24.46 13.44
CA ILE A 218 12.70 -23.70 13.06
C ILE A 218 13.87 -24.04 13.99
#